data_AF-A0A930WDB9-F1
#
_entry.id   AF-A0A930WDB9-F1
#
_cell.length_a   1.000
_cell.length_b   1.000
_cell.length_c   1.000
_cell.angle_alpha   90.00
_cell.angle_beta   90.00
_cell.angle_gamma   90.00
#
_symmetry.space_group_name_H-M   'P 1'
#
loop_
_entity.id
_entity.type
_entity.pdbx_description
1 polymer ?
#
loop_
_entity_poly.entity_id
_entity_poly.type
_entity_poly.pdbx_seq_one_letter_code
_entity_poly.pdbx_strand_id
1 'polypeptide(L)' 'STIFPSFIGYTIAVYDGRKHVPVYIQEDMVGHKLGEFAPTRTYKGHAADDKKTRRK' A
#
# COMPACT_ATOMS: atom_id res chain seq x y z
N SER A 1 3.55 -4.34 13.17
CA SER A 1 4.64 -3.36 13.26
C SER A 1 4.09 -1.98 13.03
N THR A 2 4.27 -1.09 14.00
CA THR A 2 3.83 0.32 13.96
C THR A 2 4.86 1.18 13.24
N ILE A 3 4.41 2.21 12.53
CA ILE A 3 5.30 3.17 11.88
C ILE A 3 5.74 4.18 12.94
N PHE A 4 7.05 4.21 13.20
CA PHE A 4 7.66 5.18 14.09
C PHE A 4 8.04 6.46 13.32
N PRO A 5 8.08 7.63 14.00
CA PRO A 5 8.51 8.88 13.38
C PRO A 5 9.90 8.80 12.73
N SER A 6 10.79 7.95 13.25
CA SER A 6 12.14 7.74 12.69
C SER A 6 12.14 7.14 11.28
N PHE A 7 11.00 6.64 10.78
CA PHE A 7 10.88 6.05 9.45
C PHE A 7 10.41 7.02 8.37
N ILE A 8 10.13 8.28 8.71
CA ILE A 8 9.74 9.31 7.74
C ILE A 8 10.87 9.51 6.71
N GLY A 9 10.51 9.52 5.43
CA GLY A 9 11.47 9.70 4.33
C GLY A 9 12.15 8.42 3.85
N TYR A 10 11.90 7.27 4.50
CA TYR A 10 12.38 5.97 4.04
C TYR A 10 11.34 5.24 3.17
N THR A 11 11.84 4.46 2.22
CA THR A 11 11.03 3.50 1.45
C THR A 11 11.17 2.12 2.07
N ILE A 12 10.10 1.62 2.67
CA ILE A 12 10.08 0.30 3.32
C ILE A 12 9.41 -0.70 2.39
N ALA A 13 10.06 -1.85 2.19
CA ALA A 13 9.56 -2.93 1.36
C ALA A 13 8.67 -3.88 2.19
N VAL A 14 7.37 -3.61 2.23
CA VAL A 14 6.39 -4.35 3.05
C VAL A 14 5.96 -5.63 2.34
N TYR A 15 6.03 -6.77 3.03
CA TYR A 15 5.63 -8.06 2.46
C TYR A 15 4.11 -8.24 2.47
N ASP A 16 3.51 -8.48 1.30
CA ASP A 16 2.06 -8.68 1.12
C ASP A 16 1.62 -10.16 1.12
N GLY A 17 2.55 -11.09 1.40
CA GLY A 17 2.30 -12.54 1.33
C GLY A 17 2.81 -13.19 0.04
N ARG A 18 3.16 -12.41 -0.98
CA ARG A 18 3.75 -12.91 -2.24
C ARG A 18 4.98 -12.12 -2.68
N LYS A 19 4.98 -10.80 -2.50
CA LYS A 19 6.05 -9.90 -2.91
C LYS A 19 6.23 -8.78 -1.87
N HIS A 20 7.37 -8.11 -1.96
CA HIS A 20 7.58 -6.87 -1.22
C HIS A 20 7.09 -5.68 -2.04
N VAL A 21 6.17 -4.91 -1.46
CA VAL A 21 5.64 -3.66 -2.00
C VAL A 21 6.44 -2.51 -1.41
N PRO A 22 7.12 -1.67 -2.23
CA PRO A 22 7.81 -0.49 -1.72
C PRO A 22 6.78 0.58 -1.33
N VAL A 23 6.78 0.97 -0.05
CA VAL A 23 5.94 2.03 0.49
C VAL A 23 6.84 3.15 0.99
N TYR A 24 6.64 4.36 0.46
CA TYR A 24 7.31 5.57 0.94
C TYR A 24 6.54 6.14 2.14
N ILE A 25 7.22 6.31 3.26
CA ILE A 25 6.59 6.70 4.52
C ILE A 25 6.52 8.23 4.65
N GLN A 26 5.30 8.73 4.89
CA GLN A 26 5.00 10.14 5.18
C GLN A 26 4.65 10.33 6.67
N GLU A 27 4.66 11.58 7.15
CA GLU A 27 4.32 11.92 8.54
C GLU A 27 2.93 11.44 8.97
N ASP A 28 1.95 11.54 8.07
CA ASP A 28 0.57 11.12 8.34
C ASP A 28 0.42 9.61 8.56
N MET A 29 1.43 8.81 8.20
CA MET A 29 1.42 7.36 8.38
C MET A 29 1.95 6.93 9.75
N VAL A 30 2.52 7.85 10.54
CA VAL A 30 3.05 7.55 11.86
C VAL A 30 1.92 7.08 12.79
N GLY A 31 2.15 5.98 13.51
CA GLY A 31 1.14 5.37 14.38
C GLY A 31 0.26 4.31 13.69
N HIS A 32 0.21 4.29 12.36
CA HIS A 32 -0.43 3.22 11.60
C HIS A 32 0.42 1.96 11.53
N LYS A 33 -0.18 0.83 11.11
CA LYS A 33 0.56 -0.41 10.87
C LYS A 33 0.99 -0.50 9.41
N LEU A 34 2.21 -0.97 9.18
CA LEU A 34 2.75 -1.17 7.81
C LEU A 34 1.86 -2.06 6.91
N GLY A 35 1.12 -3.01 7.51
CA GLY A 35 0.21 -3.89 6.78
C GLY A 35 -1.04 -3.21 6.22
N GLU A 36 -1.41 -2.02 6.70
CA GLU A 36 -2.53 -1.24 6.14
C GLU A 36 -2.21 -0.71 4.74
N PHE A 37 -0.92 -0.52 4.45
CA PHE A 37 -0.43 0.03 3.19
C PHE A 37 -0.04 -1.05 2.17
N ALA A 38 -0.17 -2.34 2.52
CA ALA A 38 0.18 -3.48 1.67
C ALA A 38 -0.99 -4.49 1.59
N PRO A 39 -1.94 -4.31 0.65
CA PRO A 39 -3.09 -5.21 0.52
C PRO A 39 -2.66 -6.61 0.03
N THR A 40 -3.08 -7.65 0.74
CA THR A 40 -2.64 -9.04 0.51
C THR A 40 -3.51 -9.81 -0.49
N ARG A 41 -4.77 -9.42 -0.69
CA ARG A 41 -5.71 -10.06 -1.62
C ARG A 41 -6.04 -9.12 -2.77
N THR A 42 -5.59 -9.46 -3.98
CA THR A 42 -5.97 -8.71 -5.19
C THR A 42 -7.40 -9.09 -5.58
N TYR A 43 -8.37 -8.26 -5.20
CA TYR A 43 -9.75 -8.43 -5.64
C TYR A 43 -9.86 -8.08 -7.14
N LYS A 44 -10.24 -9.05 -7.97
CA LYS A 44 -10.35 -8.87 -9.43
C LYS A 44 -11.74 -8.38 -9.88
N GLY A 45 -12.65 -8.06 -8.96
CA GLY A 45 -14.03 -7.77 -9.30
C GLY A 45 -14.79 -9.01 -9.76
N HIS A 46 -16.11 -8.99 -9.60
CA HIS A 46 -16.97 -9.78 -10.47
C HIS A 46 -17.04 -9.03 -11.81
N ALA A 47 -16.71 -9.70 -12.91
CA ALA A 47 -16.61 -9.07 -14.22
C ALA A 47 -17.92 -8.34 -14.60
N ALA A 48 -17.90 -7.03 -14.50
CA ALA A 48 -18.70 -6.13 -15.31
C ALA A 48 -17.78 -4.95 -15.66
N ASP A 49 -17.63 -4.77 -16.96
CA ASP A 49 -16.78 -3.78 -17.60
C ASP A 49 -17.18 -2.37 -17.14
N ASP A 50 -16.40 -1.78 -16.24
CA ASP A 50 -16.42 -0.34 -15.99
C ASP A 50 -14.97 0.15 -15.93
N LYS A 51 -14.23 -0.11 -17.01
CA LYS A 51 -13.10 0.75 -17.38
C LYS A 51 -13.70 2.15 -17.62
N LYS A 52 -13.82 2.95 -16.55
CA LYS A 52 -13.86 4.40 -16.69
C LYS A 52 -12.52 4.83 -17.25
N THR A 53 -12.49 4.82 -18.58
CA THR A 53 -11.55 5.44 -19.48
C THR A 53 -11.19 6.81 -18.91
N ARG A 54 -10.02 6.93 -18.27
CA ARG A 54 -9.37 8.23 -18.13
C ARG A 54 -8.78 8.53 -19.50
N ARG A 55 -9.59 9.15 -20.35
CA ARG A 55 -9.21 9.63 -21.67
C ARG A 55 -8.20 10.77 -21.48
N LYS A 56 -7.03 10.59 -22.10
CA LYS A 56 -5.95 11.54 -22.43
C LYS A 56 -5.54 12.58 -21.39
#